data_AF-A0A6V7Y4J0-F1
#
_entry.id   AF-A0A6V7Y4J0-F1
#
_cell.length_a   1.000
_cell.length_b   1.000
_cell.length_c   1.000
_cell.angle_alpha   90.00
_cell.angle_beta   90.00
_cell.angle_gamma   90.00
#
_symmetry.space_group_name_H-M   'P 1'
#
loop_
_entity.id
_entity.type
_entity.pdbx_description
1 polymer ?
#
loop_
_entity_poly.entity_id
_entity_poly.type
_entity_poly.pdbx_seq_one_letter_code
_entity_poly.pdbx_strand_id
1 'polypeptide(L)'
;MLCCPCFECFSDPIDTKSNQSKDLEMEFELHKQTSRYFANPFIDDVLAGSKLVTNEWIISSIKSVVNQLVYVRIAEDEYRDDGPYVGPSGIAYALLQASKTNVGIKLEKEALVILSKQQKLLHNMSAAHECRYLTGTLGFYTIQLLAGQIDSELFSAKVRRMLELVLQNGYQKIGDDEILNGRAGFLASILIIKKEKGFDVLSDDEIRSVLNSIIQSGLAYSKKHHSPSPLMYQWHGDEYLGAAHGVSGILQILLSYWDFLDDSAKTAVKQSVDWYLSIQLNDGNFPSGTDRIGRTEELIHWCHGATGALHMLLAAHLVFDSAKYLQVICTYFLENFSLFAFIQY
;
A
#
# COMPACT_ATOMS: atom_id res chain seq x y z
N MET A 1 -6.94 22.02 -0.15
CA MET A 1 -6.65 22.30 -1.57
C MET A 1 -5.13 22.31 -1.73
N LEU A 2 -4.54 21.15 -2.04
CA LEU A 2 -3.12 21.02 -2.42
C LEU A 2 -3.07 20.05 -3.59
N CYS A 3 -3.30 20.61 -4.78
CA CYS A 3 -2.91 20.00 -6.04
C CYS A 3 -1.39 20.11 -6.16
N CYS A 4 -0.71 19.01 -6.44
CA CYS A 4 0.54 19.06 -7.20
C CYS A 4 0.78 17.71 -7.88
N PRO A 5 0.37 17.55 -9.15
CA PRO A 5 0.86 16.50 -10.02
C PRO A 5 2.11 17.04 -10.71
N CYS A 6 3.28 16.99 -10.06
CA CYS A 6 4.54 17.32 -10.71
C CYS A 6 5.28 16.04 -11.10
N PHE A 7 4.88 15.47 -12.24
CA PHE A 7 5.71 14.58 -13.06
C PHE A 7 6.23 15.34 -14.31
N GLU A 8 6.50 16.64 -14.17
CA GLU A 8 7.00 17.52 -15.26
C GLU A 8 8.51 17.83 -15.15
N CYS A 9 9.31 16.97 -14.53
CA CYS A 9 10.77 17.18 -14.44
C CYS A 9 11.59 16.39 -15.48
N PHE A 10 10.97 15.77 -16.48
CA PHE A 10 11.68 15.01 -17.52
C PHE A 10 11.34 15.51 -18.92
N SER A 11 11.92 16.65 -19.29
CA SER A 11 11.77 17.24 -20.63
C SER A 11 13.12 17.72 -21.16
N ASP A 12 14.04 16.78 -21.39
CA ASP A 12 15.13 17.00 -22.33
C ASP A 12 14.81 16.34 -23.69
N PRO A 13 15.14 16.99 -24.81
CA PRO A 13 14.75 16.53 -26.14
C PRO A 13 15.50 15.26 -26.56
N ILE A 14 14.75 14.35 -27.19
CA ILE A 14 15.23 13.07 -27.73
C ILE A 14 16.25 13.32 -28.85
N ASP A 15 17.52 13.01 -28.61
CA ASP A 15 18.52 12.92 -29.68
C ASP A 15 18.38 11.57 -30.41
N THR A 16 17.90 11.63 -31.65
CA THR A 16 17.57 10.46 -32.47
C THR A 16 18.76 10.03 -33.32
N LYS A 17 19.91 9.73 -32.71
CA LYS A 17 21.04 9.09 -33.42
C LYS A 17 21.86 8.15 -32.53
N SER A 18 21.45 6.89 -32.43
CA SER A 18 22.32 5.73 -32.64
C SER A 18 21.54 4.42 -32.52
N ASN A 19 21.45 3.70 -33.64
CA ASN A 19 21.08 2.30 -33.68
C ASN A 19 22.27 1.47 -33.19
N GLN A 20 22.15 0.86 -32.02
CA GLN A 20 22.73 -0.44 -31.63
C GLN A 20 22.34 -0.72 -30.17
N SER A 21 21.25 -1.43 -29.94
CA SER A 21 20.95 -2.02 -28.64
C SER A 21 21.95 -3.15 -28.39
N LYS A 22 23.10 -2.82 -27.80
CA LYS A 22 23.82 -3.81 -27.00
C LYS A 22 23.01 -4.01 -25.74
N ASP A 23 22.52 -5.22 -25.54
CA ASP A 23 22.05 -5.65 -24.23
C ASP A 23 23.21 -5.42 -23.25
N LEU A 24 23.09 -4.38 -22.43
CA LEU A 24 23.96 -4.14 -21.29
C LEU A 24 23.57 -5.18 -20.23
N GLU A 25 23.92 -6.44 -20.47
CA GLU A 25 23.92 -7.46 -19.42
C GLU A 25 25.04 -7.10 -18.45
N MET A 26 24.64 -6.33 -17.45
CA MET A 26 25.42 -6.07 -16.27
C MET A 26 25.48 -7.36 -15.45
N GLU A 27 26.54 -8.15 -15.64
CA GLU A 27 26.80 -9.34 -14.82
C GLU A 27 27.27 -8.90 -13.43
N PHE A 28 26.37 -8.96 -12.45
CA PHE A 28 26.69 -8.86 -11.03
C PHE A 28 26.38 -10.19 -10.35
N GLU A 29 27.34 -10.70 -9.59
CA GLU A 29 27.13 -11.91 -8.79
C GLU A 29 26.39 -11.54 -7.50
N LEU A 30 25.19 -12.08 -7.32
CA LEU A 30 24.43 -11.92 -6.08
C LEU A 30 24.89 -12.93 -5.04
N HIS A 31 25.58 -12.46 -4.02
CA HIS A 31 25.98 -13.29 -2.89
C HIS A 31 24.91 -13.32 -1.81
N LYS A 32 24.56 -14.51 -1.33
CA LYS A 32 23.61 -14.66 -0.22
C LYS A 32 24.22 -14.10 1.07
N GLN A 33 23.55 -13.14 1.71
CA GLN A 33 24.00 -12.56 2.99
C GLN A 33 23.33 -13.26 4.18
N THR A 34 22.03 -13.55 4.08
CA THR A 34 21.26 -14.27 5.10
C THR A 34 20.34 -15.32 4.49
N SER A 35 19.54 -15.99 5.31
CA SER A 35 18.45 -16.86 4.85
C SER A 35 17.40 -16.12 4.01
N ARG A 36 17.28 -14.79 4.15
CA ARG A 36 16.21 -13.96 3.58
C ARG A 36 16.65 -13.01 2.48
N TYR A 37 17.91 -12.56 2.47
CA TYR A 37 18.38 -11.54 1.52
C TYR A 37 19.80 -11.77 0.99
N PHE A 38 20.05 -11.23 -0.20
CA PHE A 38 21.36 -11.13 -0.83
C PHE A 38 22.09 -9.88 -0.33
N ALA A 39 23.41 -9.91 -0.35
CA ALA A 39 24.24 -8.74 -0.14
C ALA A 39 23.95 -7.72 -1.24
N ASN A 40 23.71 -6.46 -0.88
CA ASN A 40 23.52 -5.40 -1.86
C ASN A 40 24.87 -5.04 -2.48
N PRO A 41 25.15 -5.38 -3.76
CA PRO A 41 26.45 -5.15 -4.37
C PRO A 41 26.74 -3.66 -4.62
N PHE A 42 25.74 -2.79 -4.41
CA PHE A 42 25.83 -1.35 -4.65
C PHE A 42 25.98 -0.53 -3.37
N ILE A 43 26.03 -1.17 -2.18
CA ILE A 43 26.02 -0.44 -0.90
C ILE A 43 27.28 0.41 -0.68
N ASP A 44 28.43 -0.06 -1.19
CA ASP A 44 29.72 0.61 -1.01
C ASP A 44 29.92 1.82 -1.95
N ASP A 45 29.23 1.85 -3.10
CA ASP A 45 29.26 2.96 -4.05
C ASP A 45 27.89 3.18 -4.71
N VAL A 46 26.98 3.75 -3.94
CA VAL A 46 25.60 4.05 -4.40
C VAL A 46 25.56 5.03 -5.56
N LEU A 47 26.54 5.95 -5.65
CA LEU A 47 26.61 6.92 -6.75
C LEU A 47 27.06 6.26 -8.06
N ALA A 48 27.97 5.30 -8.02
CA ALA A 48 28.28 4.49 -9.20
C ALA A 48 27.11 3.58 -9.57
N GLY A 49 26.50 2.92 -8.59
CA GLY A 49 25.34 2.04 -8.79
C GLY A 49 24.15 2.77 -9.43
N SER A 50 23.85 3.99 -8.99
CA SER A 50 22.72 4.76 -9.55
C SER A 50 22.92 5.16 -11.01
N LYS A 51 24.16 5.38 -11.46
CA LYS A 51 24.49 5.69 -12.86
C LYS A 51 24.21 4.52 -13.80
N LEU A 52 24.09 3.30 -13.28
CA LEU A 52 23.77 2.11 -14.05
C LEU A 52 22.30 2.06 -14.48
N VAL A 53 21.43 2.79 -13.76
CA VAL A 53 19.99 2.84 -14.02
C VAL A 53 19.69 4.04 -14.92
N THR A 54 19.80 3.87 -16.23
CA THR A 54 19.47 4.93 -17.20
C THR A 54 17.97 4.95 -17.53
N ASN A 55 17.49 6.07 -18.11
CA ASN A 55 16.11 6.17 -18.59
C ASN A 55 15.78 5.10 -19.64
N GLU A 56 16.70 4.83 -20.56
CA GLU A 56 16.55 3.78 -21.58
C GLU A 56 16.42 2.41 -20.93
N TRP A 57 17.25 2.12 -19.92
CA TRP A 57 17.18 0.87 -19.17
C TRP A 57 15.84 0.74 -18.43
N ILE A 58 15.37 1.79 -17.75
CA ILE A 58 14.06 1.79 -17.07
C ILE A 58 12.93 1.51 -18.06
N ILE A 59 12.91 2.23 -19.19
CA ILE A 59 11.87 2.08 -20.22
C ILE A 59 11.90 0.66 -20.82
N SER A 60 13.09 0.14 -21.10
CA SER A 60 13.27 -1.23 -21.61
C SER A 60 12.77 -2.27 -20.60
N SER A 61 13.14 -2.13 -19.33
CA SER A 61 12.71 -3.00 -18.24
C SER A 61 11.19 -2.98 -18.05
N ILE A 62 10.56 -1.80 -18.06
CA ILE A 62 9.10 -1.66 -17.99
C ILE A 62 8.43 -2.39 -19.16
N LYS A 63 8.92 -2.18 -20.39
CA LYS A 63 8.37 -2.84 -21.59
C LYS A 63 8.54 -4.37 -21.51
N SER A 64 9.66 -4.85 -21.00
CA SER A 64 9.91 -6.28 -20.80
C SER A 64 8.92 -6.91 -19.83
N VAL A 65 8.74 -6.31 -18.64
CA VAL A 65 7.78 -6.77 -17.63
C VAL A 65 6.35 -6.72 -18.17
N VAL A 66 5.98 -5.62 -18.84
CA VAL A 66 4.66 -5.48 -19.47
C VAL A 66 4.41 -6.58 -20.50
N ASN A 67 5.37 -6.87 -21.37
CA ASN A 67 5.23 -7.94 -22.35
C ASN A 67 5.00 -9.29 -21.66
N GLN A 68 5.72 -9.57 -20.56
CA GLN A 68 5.47 -10.78 -19.77
C GLN A 68 4.04 -10.82 -19.22
N LEU A 69 3.54 -9.71 -18.66
CA LEU A 69 2.19 -9.61 -18.08
C LEU A 69 1.07 -9.79 -19.13
N VAL A 70 1.21 -9.21 -20.32
CA VAL A 70 0.20 -9.30 -21.39
C VAL A 70 0.01 -10.73 -21.89
N TYR A 71 1.06 -11.55 -21.85
CA TYR A 71 1.01 -12.95 -22.28
C TYR A 71 0.77 -13.94 -21.14
N VAL A 72 0.56 -13.47 -19.90
CA VAL A 72 0.17 -14.35 -18.79
C VAL A 72 -1.16 -15.03 -19.14
N ARG A 73 -1.13 -16.35 -19.23
CA ARG A 73 -2.34 -17.17 -19.35
C ARG A 73 -2.94 -17.37 -17.97
N ILE A 74 -3.96 -16.58 -17.66
CA ILE A 74 -4.75 -16.73 -16.45
C ILE A 74 -5.68 -17.93 -16.62
N ALA A 75 -5.56 -18.92 -15.73
CA ALA A 75 -6.41 -20.10 -15.73
C ALA A 75 -7.87 -19.73 -15.41
N GLU A 76 -8.83 -20.53 -15.86
CA GLU A 76 -10.25 -20.17 -15.73
C GLU A 76 -10.72 -20.14 -14.27
N ASP A 77 -10.16 -21.00 -13.43
CA ASP A 77 -10.41 -21.05 -12.00
C ASP A 77 -9.82 -19.85 -11.25
N GLU A 78 -8.66 -19.32 -11.67
CA GLU A 78 -8.08 -18.09 -11.10
C GLU A 78 -8.99 -16.87 -11.30
N TYR A 79 -9.86 -16.87 -12.32
CA TYR A 79 -10.86 -15.80 -12.47
C TYR A 79 -11.96 -15.79 -11.41
N ARG A 80 -11.99 -16.80 -10.53
CA ARG A 80 -12.88 -16.86 -9.38
C ARG A 80 -12.30 -16.18 -8.15
N ASP A 81 -11.00 -15.89 -8.14
CA ASP A 81 -10.34 -15.18 -7.06
C ASP A 81 -10.78 -13.71 -7.05
N ASP A 82 -11.19 -13.24 -5.88
CA ASP A 82 -11.71 -11.89 -5.69
C ASP A 82 -10.63 -10.92 -5.21
N GLY A 83 -10.83 -9.64 -5.50
CA GLY A 83 -9.92 -8.57 -5.14
C GLY A 83 -8.60 -8.54 -5.93
N PRO A 84 -7.80 -7.47 -5.75
CA PRO A 84 -6.57 -7.25 -6.50
C PRO A 84 -5.29 -7.86 -5.89
N TYR A 85 -5.34 -8.43 -4.68
CA TYR A 85 -4.13 -8.91 -4.00
C TYR A 85 -3.50 -10.12 -4.72
N VAL A 86 -4.34 -11.10 -5.10
CA VAL A 86 -3.93 -12.30 -5.86
C VAL A 86 -4.81 -12.55 -7.09
N GLY A 87 -5.96 -11.88 -7.19
CA GLY A 87 -6.92 -12.10 -8.28
C GLY A 87 -6.59 -11.33 -9.56
N PRO A 88 -7.26 -11.66 -10.68
CA PRO A 88 -7.02 -11.03 -11.99
C PRO A 88 -7.15 -9.51 -12.01
N SER A 89 -7.98 -8.93 -11.12
CA SER A 89 -8.12 -7.48 -11.01
C SER A 89 -6.82 -6.78 -10.63
N GLY A 90 -5.90 -7.46 -9.93
CA GLY A 90 -4.56 -6.94 -9.63
C GLY A 90 -3.72 -6.83 -10.89
N ILE A 91 -3.78 -7.84 -11.76
CA ILE A 91 -3.13 -7.81 -13.08
C ILE A 91 -3.72 -6.69 -13.93
N ALA A 92 -5.05 -6.59 -14.00
CA ALA A 92 -5.72 -5.50 -14.72
C ALA A 92 -5.30 -4.13 -14.19
N TYR A 93 -5.19 -3.97 -12.87
CA TYR A 93 -4.71 -2.73 -12.27
C TYR A 93 -3.26 -2.40 -12.67
N ALA A 94 -2.36 -3.39 -12.65
CA ALA A 94 -0.98 -3.20 -13.11
C ALA A 94 -0.92 -2.75 -14.58
N LEU A 95 -1.71 -3.34 -15.47
CA LEU A 95 -1.80 -2.96 -16.88
C LEU A 95 -2.34 -1.53 -17.05
N LEU A 96 -3.35 -1.13 -16.26
CA LEU A 96 -3.87 0.24 -16.27
C LEU A 96 -2.82 1.25 -15.81
N GLN A 97 -2.09 0.95 -14.74
CA GLN A 97 -1.02 1.83 -14.25
C GLN A 97 0.12 1.94 -15.25
N ALA A 98 0.51 0.83 -15.91
CA ALA A 98 1.48 0.86 -17.00
C ALA A 98 1.01 1.75 -18.17
N SER A 99 -0.29 1.73 -18.48
CA SER A 99 -0.86 2.54 -19.57
C SER A 99 -0.89 4.04 -19.27
N LYS A 100 -0.93 4.42 -17.99
CA LYS A 100 -0.83 5.83 -17.55
C LYS A 100 0.58 6.39 -17.66
N THR A 101 1.59 5.57 -17.92
CA THR A 101 2.97 6.03 -18.06
C THR A 101 3.22 6.70 -19.41
N ASN A 102 4.15 7.66 -19.46
CA ASN A 102 4.52 8.34 -20.71
C ASN A 102 5.45 7.52 -21.62
N VAL A 103 5.53 6.20 -21.44
CA VAL A 103 6.49 5.33 -22.16
C VAL A 103 5.88 4.63 -23.40
N GLY A 104 4.67 5.05 -23.80
CA GLY A 104 4.00 4.61 -25.03
C GLY A 104 3.30 3.24 -24.94
N ILE A 105 3.06 2.75 -23.73
CA ILE A 105 2.36 1.49 -23.46
C ILE A 105 0.86 1.78 -23.37
N LYS A 106 0.02 0.98 -24.04
CA LYS A 106 -1.44 1.13 -24.07
C LYS A 106 -2.10 -0.23 -23.92
N LEU A 107 -2.53 -0.55 -22.70
CA LEU A 107 -3.04 -1.87 -22.28
C LEU A 107 -4.42 -1.79 -21.62
N GLU A 108 -5.13 -0.68 -21.81
CA GLU A 108 -6.44 -0.46 -21.21
C GLU A 108 -7.47 -1.49 -21.71
N LYS A 109 -7.35 -1.90 -22.98
CA LYS A 109 -8.24 -2.92 -23.57
C LYS A 109 -8.03 -4.28 -22.93
N GLU A 110 -6.78 -4.68 -22.74
CA GLU A 110 -6.36 -5.93 -22.12
C GLU A 110 -6.85 -5.98 -20.66
N ALA A 111 -6.68 -4.88 -19.92
CA ALA A 111 -7.22 -4.74 -18.57
C ALA A 111 -8.74 -4.91 -18.53
N LEU A 112 -9.48 -4.26 -19.45
CA LEU A 112 -10.93 -4.38 -19.54
C LEU A 112 -11.40 -5.79 -19.90
N VAL A 113 -10.66 -6.52 -20.73
CA VAL A 113 -10.93 -7.93 -21.05
C VAL A 113 -10.80 -8.81 -19.80
N ILE A 114 -9.73 -8.63 -19.02
CA ILE A 114 -9.51 -9.36 -17.77
C ILE A 114 -10.65 -9.10 -16.79
N LEU A 115 -10.99 -7.83 -16.54
CA LEU A 115 -12.06 -7.46 -15.61
C LEU A 115 -13.43 -7.98 -16.08
N SER A 116 -13.72 -7.92 -17.38
CA SER A 116 -14.97 -8.43 -17.95
C SER A 116 -15.10 -9.95 -17.80
N LYS A 117 -13.97 -10.68 -17.90
CA LYS A 117 -13.96 -12.13 -17.69
C LYS A 117 -14.10 -12.49 -16.21
N GLN A 118 -13.38 -11.78 -15.32
CA GLN A 118 -13.52 -11.95 -13.88
C GLN A 118 -14.96 -11.70 -13.43
N GLN A 119 -15.60 -10.62 -13.91
CA GLN A 119 -17.00 -10.32 -13.59
C GLN A 119 -17.98 -11.46 -13.88
N LYS A 120 -17.72 -12.25 -14.93
CA LYS A 120 -18.59 -13.38 -15.33
C LYS A 120 -18.36 -14.63 -14.48
N LEU A 121 -17.18 -14.77 -13.89
CA LEU A 121 -16.74 -15.97 -13.19
C LEU A 121 -16.67 -15.78 -11.66
N LEU A 122 -16.77 -14.54 -11.18
CA LEU A 122 -16.91 -14.23 -9.76
C LEU A 122 -18.08 -14.99 -9.17
N HIS A 123 -17.83 -15.61 -8.03
CA HIS A 123 -18.81 -16.35 -7.26
C HIS A 123 -19.29 -15.52 -6.08
N ASN A 124 -20.44 -15.89 -5.52
CA ASN A 124 -20.99 -15.18 -4.37
C ASN A 124 -20.09 -15.39 -3.16
N MET A 125 -19.66 -14.29 -2.56
CA MET A 125 -18.87 -14.27 -1.34
C MET A 125 -19.74 -13.94 -0.13
N SER A 126 -19.19 -14.10 1.08
CA SER A 126 -19.87 -13.61 2.28
C SER A 126 -19.90 -12.08 2.27
N ALA A 127 -20.93 -11.46 2.86
CA ALA A 127 -21.04 -10.00 2.92
C ALA A 127 -19.80 -9.34 3.56
N ALA A 128 -19.20 -9.99 4.57
CA ALA A 128 -17.96 -9.51 5.19
C ALA A 128 -16.75 -9.55 4.23
N HIS A 129 -16.69 -10.56 3.36
CA HIS A 129 -15.67 -10.65 2.32
C HIS A 129 -15.88 -9.60 1.22
N GLU A 130 -17.13 -9.31 0.84
CA GLU A 130 -17.43 -8.28 -0.15
C GLU A 130 -16.91 -6.89 0.26
N CYS A 131 -16.86 -6.61 1.56
CA CYS A 131 -16.37 -5.34 2.11
C CYS A 131 -14.84 -5.17 2.05
N ARG A 132 -14.08 -6.22 1.71
CA ARG A 132 -12.61 -6.21 1.74
C ARG A 132 -12.05 -5.51 0.51
N TYR A 133 -11.07 -4.65 0.72
CA TYR A 133 -10.41 -3.96 -0.39
C TYR A 133 -9.45 -4.89 -1.13
N LEU A 134 -8.25 -5.13 -0.61
CA LEU A 134 -7.21 -5.84 -1.36
C LEU A 134 -7.58 -7.30 -1.64
N THR A 135 -8.31 -7.96 -0.74
CA THR A 135 -8.60 -9.40 -0.84
C THR A 135 -10.08 -9.69 -1.07
N GLY A 136 -10.86 -8.75 -1.61
CA GLY A 136 -12.29 -9.00 -1.87
C GLY A 136 -12.95 -8.00 -2.81
N THR A 137 -14.28 -8.03 -2.82
CA THR A 137 -15.10 -7.50 -3.92
C THR A 137 -15.02 -5.98 -4.04
N LEU A 138 -14.86 -5.26 -2.93
CA LEU A 138 -14.63 -3.81 -2.97
C LEU A 138 -13.40 -3.46 -3.80
N GLY A 139 -12.31 -4.23 -3.68
CA GLY A 139 -11.12 -4.04 -4.53
C GLY A 139 -11.41 -4.24 -6.00
N PHE A 140 -12.13 -5.31 -6.35
CA PHE A 140 -12.56 -5.54 -7.73
C PHE A 140 -13.35 -4.34 -8.27
N TYR A 141 -14.37 -3.86 -7.55
CA TYR A 141 -15.14 -2.68 -7.95
C TYR A 141 -14.30 -1.40 -8.02
N THR A 142 -13.31 -1.25 -7.15
CA THR A 142 -12.36 -0.13 -7.18
C THR A 142 -11.61 -0.13 -8.51
N ILE A 143 -11.09 -1.28 -8.93
CA ILE A 143 -10.35 -1.40 -10.20
C ILE A 143 -11.29 -1.20 -11.39
N GLN A 144 -12.52 -1.73 -11.35
CA GLN A 144 -13.51 -1.48 -12.41
C GLN A 144 -13.80 0.02 -12.61
N LEU A 145 -13.94 0.78 -11.52
CA LEU A 145 -14.14 2.23 -11.58
C LEU A 145 -12.90 2.94 -12.12
N LEU A 146 -11.70 2.54 -11.67
CA LEU A 146 -10.45 3.10 -12.17
C LEU A 146 -10.29 2.88 -13.68
N ALA A 147 -10.69 1.71 -14.17
CA ALA A 147 -10.72 1.33 -15.58
C ALA A 147 -11.82 2.02 -16.41
N GLY A 148 -12.77 2.70 -15.76
CA GLY A 148 -13.94 3.27 -16.43
C GLY A 148 -14.97 2.23 -16.90
N GLN A 149 -14.94 1.02 -16.35
CA GLN A 149 -15.90 -0.05 -16.67
C GLN A 149 -17.24 0.14 -15.95
N ILE A 150 -17.23 0.80 -14.79
CA ILE A 150 -18.42 1.22 -14.05
C ILE A 150 -18.34 2.71 -13.74
N ASP A 151 -19.49 3.36 -13.59
CA ASP A 151 -19.58 4.77 -13.21
C ASP A 151 -19.51 5.00 -11.69
N SER A 152 -19.37 6.26 -11.29
CA SER A 152 -19.29 6.70 -9.90
C SER A 152 -20.57 6.44 -9.11
N GLU A 153 -21.74 6.48 -9.76
CA GLU A 153 -23.03 6.26 -9.09
C GLU A 153 -23.16 4.80 -8.65
N LEU A 154 -22.88 3.86 -9.56
CA LEU A 154 -22.89 2.43 -9.29
C LEU A 154 -21.83 2.06 -8.24
N PHE A 155 -20.62 2.59 -8.35
CA PHE A 155 -19.57 2.36 -7.36
C PHE A 155 -20.01 2.86 -5.97
N SER A 156 -20.48 4.09 -5.87
CA SER A 156 -20.92 4.66 -4.59
C SER A 156 -22.11 3.93 -4.00
N ALA A 157 -23.06 3.46 -4.83
CA ALA A 157 -24.16 2.62 -4.38
C ALA A 157 -23.69 1.27 -3.81
N LYS A 158 -22.67 0.64 -4.41
CA LYS A 158 -22.05 -0.60 -3.90
C LYS A 158 -21.36 -0.36 -2.56
N VAL A 159 -20.56 0.71 -2.45
CA VAL A 159 -19.86 1.08 -1.21
C VAL A 159 -20.84 1.37 -0.07
N ARG A 160 -21.92 2.13 -0.33
CA ARG A 160 -22.91 2.44 0.72
C ARG A 160 -23.68 1.21 1.23
N ARG A 161 -23.91 0.19 0.38
CA ARG A 161 -24.51 -1.09 0.83
C ARG A 161 -23.59 -1.84 1.80
N MET A 162 -22.28 -1.72 1.62
CA MET A 162 -21.28 -2.36 2.50
C MET A 162 -21.14 -1.60 3.84
N LEU A 163 -21.41 -0.29 3.84
CA LEU A 163 -21.17 0.58 4.98
C LEU A 163 -21.89 0.10 6.26
N GLU A 164 -23.15 -0.33 6.16
CA GLU A 164 -23.91 -0.82 7.32
C GLU A 164 -23.19 -1.97 8.04
N LEU A 165 -22.60 -2.90 7.28
CA LEU A 165 -21.86 -4.03 7.84
C LEU A 165 -20.50 -3.60 8.40
N VAL A 166 -19.79 -2.71 7.68
CA VAL A 166 -18.47 -2.19 8.07
C VAL A 166 -18.53 -1.47 9.43
N LEU A 167 -19.65 -0.82 9.75
CA LEU A 167 -19.85 -0.13 11.03
C LEU A 167 -20.14 -1.08 12.21
N GLN A 168 -20.41 -2.37 11.96
CA GLN A 168 -20.69 -3.34 13.03
C GLN A 168 -19.40 -3.89 13.64
N ASN A 169 -19.38 -4.04 14.96
CA ASN A 169 -18.28 -4.68 15.67
C ASN A 169 -18.28 -6.21 15.46
N GLY A 170 -17.11 -6.76 15.18
CA GLY A 170 -16.90 -8.18 14.93
C GLY A 170 -17.37 -8.67 13.56
N TYR A 171 -17.58 -7.77 12.58
CA TYR A 171 -18.14 -8.14 11.28
C TYR A 171 -17.25 -9.10 10.48
N GLN A 172 -15.92 -9.02 10.64
CA GLN A 172 -14.98 -9.98 10.03
C GLN A 172 -14.77 -11.23 10.88
N LYS A 173 -15.12 -11.22 12.17
CA LYS A 173 -14.83 -12.25 13.20
C LYS A 173 -13.34 -12.50 13.51
N ILE A 174 -12.45 -12.12 12.60
CA ILE A 174 -11.01 -12.36 12.66
C ILE A 174 -10.21 -11.08 12.94
N GLY A 175 -10.86 -9.96 13.19
CA GLY A 175 -10.23 -8.64 13.26
C GLY A 175 -10.78 -7.74 12.18
N ASP A 176 -11.28 -6.57 12.58
CA ASP A 176 -12.12 -5.74 11.71
C ASP A 176 -11.36 -4.60 11.04
N ASP A 177 -10.13 -4.27 11.45
CA ASP A 177 -9.58 -2.93 11.21
C ASP A 177 -8.39 -2.88 10.25
N GLU A 178 -7.72 -3.99 9.97
CA GLU A 178 -6.47 -4.00 9.18
C GLU A 178 -6.65 -3.74 7.67
N ILE A 179 -5.54 -3.64 6.92
CA ILE A 179 -5.53 -3.11 5.55
C ILE A 179 -6.08 -4.09 4.52
N LEU A 180 -5.87 -5.40 4.69
CA LEU A 180 -6.27 -6.37 3.67
C LEU A 180 -7.77 -6.66 3.68
N ASN A 181 -8.35 -6.82 4.88
CA ASN A 181 -9.73 -7.22 5.09
C ASN A 181 -10.58 -6.21 5.87
N GLY A 182 -9.97 -5.28 6.60
CA GLY A 182 -10.66 -4.44 7.56
C GLY A 182 -11.10 -3.05 7.08
N ARG A 183 -11.56 -2.25 8.04
CA ARG A 183 -12.01 -0.86 7.88
C ARG A 183 -10.92 0.05 7.32
N ALA A 184 -9.65 -0.17 7.68
CA ALA A 184 -8.56 0.60 7.11
C ALA A 184 -8.43 0.34 5.59
N GLY A 185 -8.55 -0.93 5.16
CA GLY A 185 -8.63 -1.29 3.75
C GLY A 185 -9.82 -0.67 3.03
N PHE A 186 -10.99 -0.71 3.65
CA PHE A 186 -12.21 -0.08 3.14
C PHE A 186 -12.01 1.42 2.87
N LEU A 187 -11.43 2.16 3.83
CA LEU A 187 -11.10 3.57 3.66
C LEU A 187 -9.98 3.79 2.62
N ALA A 188 -9.01 2.89 2.51
CA ALA A 188 -7.97 2.96 1.48
C ALA A 188 -8.55 2.93 0.05
N SER A 189 -9.55 2.08 -0.20
CA SER A 189 -10.32 2.06 -1.46
C SER A 189 -10.97 3.41 -1.77
N ILE A 190 -11.58 4.04 -0.77
CA ILE A 190 -12.22 5.35 -0.98
C ILE A 190 -11.17 6.43 -1.24
N LEU A 191 -10.06 6.41 -0.49
CA LEU A 191 -8.98 7.37 -0.63
C LEU A 191 -8.33 7.32 -2.02
N ILE A 192 -8.10 6.12 -2.57
CA ILE A 192 -7.51 5.99 -3.91
C ILE A 192 -8.46 6.51 -4.99
N ILE A 193 -9.77 6.31 -4.85
CA ILE A 193 -10.75 6.88 -5.79
C ILE A 193 -10.77 8.41 -5.70
N LYS A 194 -10.77 8.98 -4.49
CA LYS A 194 -10.68 10.44 -4.31
C LYS A 194 -9.42 11.00 -4.97
N LYS A 195 -8.28 10.33 -4.80
CA LYS A 195 -7.00 10.74 -5.40
C LYS A 195 -6.99 10.64 -6.93
N GLU A 196 -7.47 9.53 -7.49
CA GLU A 196 -7.33 9.23 -8.93
C GLU A 196 -8.48 9.78 -9.78
N LYS A 197 -9.66 10.02 -9.19
CA LYS A 197 -10.87 10.46 -9.91
C LYS A 197 -11.43 11.80 -9.41
N GLY A 198 -10.97 12.30 -8.26
CA GLY A 198 -11.30 13.64 -7.78
C GLY A 198 -12.72 13.82 -7.23
N PHE A 199 -13.44 12.73 -6.91
CA PHE A 199 -14.79 12.80 -6.33
C PHE A 199 -14.88 12.05 -5.00
N ASP A 200 -15.86 12.44 -4.19
CA ASP A 200 -16.14 11.82 -2.89
C ASP A 200 -17.16 10.68 -3.04
N VAL A 201 -16.78 9.47 -2.62
CA VAL A 201 -17.62 8.26 -2.67
C VAL A 201 -18.63 8.25 -1.53
N LEU A 202 -18.20 8.71 -0.35
CA LEU A 202 -18.96 8.81 0.88
C LEU A 202 -18.97 10.26 1.35
N SER A 203 -20.00 10.64 2.08
CA SER A 203 -20.08 11.90 2.80
C SER A 203 -19.09 11.96 3.97
N ASP A 204 -18.78 13.17 4.43
CA ASP A 204 -17.88 13.37 5.57
C ASP A 204 -18.35 12.63 6.83
N ASP A 205 -19.66 12.57 7.10
CA ASP A 205 -20.21 11.89 8.27
C ASP A 205 -20.11 10.36 8.17
N GLU A 206 -20.26 9.81 6.96
CA GLU A 206 -20.03 8.39 6.70
C GLU A 206 -18.55 8.03 6.91
N ILE A 207 -17.63 8.87 6.42
CA ILE A 207 -16.18 8.71 6.66
C ILE A 207 -15.86 8.79 8.17
N ARG A 208 -16.37 9.80 8.88
CA ARG A 208 -16.20 9.93 10.33
C ARG A 208 -16.74 8.72 11.08
N SER A 209 -17.86 8.15 10.63
CA SER A 209 -18.44 6.96 11.27
C SER A 209 -17.49 5.76 11.20
N VAL A 210 -16.87 5.50 10.05
CA VAL A 210 -15.90 4.40 9.89
C VAL A 210 -14.62 4.67 10.70
N LEU A 211 -14.10 5.90 10.68
CA LEU A 211 -12.94 6.30 11.48
C LEU A 211 -13.22 6.13 12.99
N ASN A 212 -14.39 6.54 13.45
CA ASN A 212 -14.81 6.37 14.84
C ASN A 212 -14.89 4.90 15.23
N SER A 213 -15.38 4.01 14.35
CA SER A 213 -15.33 2.57 14.60
C SER A 213 -13.90 2.05 14.79
N ILE A 214 -12.95 2.48 13.95
CA ILE A 214 -11.51 2.10 14.07
C ILE A 214 -10.90 2.62 15.38
N ILE A 215 -11.20 3.86 15.76
CA ILE A 215 -10.67 4.47 17.00
C ILE A 215 -11.27 3.77 18.22
N GLN A 216 -12.58 3.57 18.24
CA GLN A 216 -13.27 2.94 19.37
C GLN A 216 -12.87 1.48 19.56
N SER A 217 -12.73 0.70 18.47
CA SER A 217 -12.26 -0.68 18.54
C SER A 217 -10.83 -0.74 19.09
N GLY A 218 -9.94 0.13 18.61
CA GLY A 218 -8.55 0.20 19.04
C GLY A 218 -8.37 0.58 20.52
N LEU A 219 -9.10 1.60 20.98
CA LEU A 219 -9.11 2.01 22.38
C LEU A 219 -9.68 0.92 23.30
N ALA A 220 -10.78 0.30 22.89
CA ALA A 220 -11.43 -0.76 23.67
C ALA A 220 -10.54 -1.99 23.78
N TYR A 221 -9.89 -2.39 22.67
CA TYR A 221 -8.95 -3.50 22.66
C TYR A 221 -7.74 -3.21 23.54
N SER A 222 -7.10 -2.05 23.35
CA SER A 222 -5.95 -1.63 24.16
C SER A 222 -6.27 -1.66 25.66
N LYS A 223 -7.40 -1.06 26.07
CA LYS A 223 -7.84 -1.06 27.47
C LYS A 223 -8.06 -2.47 28.03
N LYS A 224 -8.71 -3.33 27.26
CA LYS A 224 -9.02 -4.71 27.69
C LYS A 224 -7.75 -5.55 27.85
N HIS A 225 -6.76 -5.34 26.98
CA HIS A 225 -5.53 -6.13 26.92
C HIS A 225 -4.35 -5.46 27.66
N HIS A 226 -4.57 -4.30 28.28
CA HIS A 226 -3.54 -3.51 28.96
C HIS A 226 -2.34 -3.20 28.05
N SER A 227 -2.64 -2.88 26.79
CA SER A 227 -1.62 -2.55 25.80
C SER A 227 -0.88 -1.25 26.20
N PRO A 228 0.45 -1.18 26.00
CA PRO A 228 1.22 0.04 26.19
C PRO A 228 0.90 1.13 25.13
N SER A 229 0.35 0.75 23.98
CA SER A 229 -0.16 1.67 22.95
C SER A 229 -1.62 2.03 23.21
N PRO A 230 -2.04 3.31 23.10
CA PRO A 230 -3.46 3.69 23.20
C PRO A 230 -4.36 3.01 22.18
N LEU A 231 -3.89 2.85 20.94
CA LEU A 231 -4.57 2.08 19.90
C LEU A 231 -3.81 0.77 19.67
N MET A 232 -4.51 -0.35 19.83
CA MET A 232 -4.00 -1.68 19.55
C MET A 232 -5.08 -2.53 18.93
N TYR A 233 -4.69 -3.48 18.07
CA TYR A 233 -5.60 -4.28 17.27
C TYR A 233 -5.10 -5.72 17.21
N GLN A 234 -6.01 -6.64 16.90
CA GLN A 234 -5.65 -8.01 16.57
C GLN A 234 -6.21 -8.40 15.22
N TRP A 235 -5.51 -9.33 14.57
CA TRP A 235 -5.99 -10.07 13.43
C TRP A 235 -5.64 -11.56 13.62
N HIS A 236 -6.61 -12.45 13.40
CA HIS A 236 -6.50 -13.89 13.68
C HIS A 236 -6.03 -14.26 15.10
N GLY A 237 -6.21 -13.36 16.06
CA GLY A 237 -5.84 -13.57 17.46
C GLY A 237 -4.45 -13.05 17.83
N ASP A 238 -3.66 -12.57 16.87
CA ASP A 238 -2.34 -11.98 17.13
C ASP A 238 -2.35 -10.46 16.97
N GLU A 239 -1.52 -9.77 17.76
CA GLU A 239 -1.30 -8.33 17.69
C GLU A 239 -0.20 -8.01 16.66
N TYR A 240 -0.58 -7.95 15.38
CA TYR A 240 0.34 -7.60 14.29
C TYR A 240 0.72 -6.12 14.33
N LEU A 241 1.96 -5.83 13.95
CA LEU A 241 2.52 -4.47 13.95
C LEU A 241 2.87 -3.95 12.55
N GLY A 242 2.98 -4.84 11.56
CA GLY A 242 3.29 -4.47 10.17
C GLY A 242 2.16 -3.75 9.43
N ALA A 243 2.39 -3.38 8.16
CA ALA A 243 1.43 -2.59 7.39
C ALA A 243 0.23 -3.38 6.85
N ALA A 244 0.40 -4.69 6.62
CA ALA A 244 -0.65 -5.53 6.05
C ALA A 244 -1.78 -5.79 7.06
N HIS A 245 -1.45 -6.45 8.17
CA HIS A 245 -2.42 -6.92 9.15
C HIS A 245 -2.39 -6.16 10.49
N GLY A 246 -1.53 -5.14 10.59
CA GLY A 246 -1.13 -4.60 11.88
C GLY A 246 -1.31 -3.10 12.05
N VAL A 247 -0.86 -2.66 13.22
CA VAL A 247 -0.98 -1.28 13.72
C VAL A 247 -0.44 -0.25 12.73
N SER A 248 0.68 -0.51 12.05
CA SER A 248 1.28 0.45 11.11
C SER A 248 0.33 0.84 9.98
N GLY A 249 -0.34 -0.14 9.36
CA GLY A 249 -1.25 0.12 8.24
C GLY A 249 -2.50 0.89 8.69
N ILE A 250 -3.03 0.53 9.86
CA ILE A 250 -4.20 1.19 10.45
C ILE A 250 -3.87 2.65 10.78
N LEU A 251 -2.72 2.91 11.44
CA LEU A 251 -2.27 4.25 11.76
C LEU A 251 -2.00 5.08 10.50
N GLN A 252 -1.44 4.50 9.44
CA GLN A 252 -1.26 5.19 8.16
C GLN A 252 -2.60 5.71 7.60
N ILE A 253 -3.66 4.91 7.67
CA ILE A 253 -4.99 5.34 7.22
C ILE A 253 -5.58 6.43 8.11
N LEU A 254 -5.46 6.30 9.44
CA LEU A 254 -5.91 7.34 10.37
C LEU A 254 -5.20 8.68 10.12
N LEU A 255 -3.88 8.64 9.84
CA LEU A 255 -3.09 9.82 9.46
C LEU A 255 -3.53 10.40 8.10
N SER A 256 -3.90 9.55 7.14
CA SER A 256 -4.38 9.99 5.82
C SER A 256 -5.74 10.71 5.89
N TYR A 257 -6.51 10.48 6.95
CA TYR A 257 -7.78 11.14 7.25
C TYR A 257 -7.69 12.08 8.45
N TRP A 258 -6.51 12.60 8.75
CA TRP A 258 -6.24 13.39 9.97
C TRP A 258 -7.27 14.50 10.25
N ASP A 259 -7.70 15.23 9.22
CA ASP A 259 -8.63 16.36 9.36
C ASP A 259 -10.06 15.94 9.75
N PHE A 260 -10.41 14.65 9.59
CA PHE A 260 -11.70 14.11 9.99
C PHE A 260 -11.74 13.66 11.46
N LEU A 261 -10.58 13.58 12.12
CA LEU A 261 -10.46 13.13 13.49
C LEU A 261 -10.68 14.28 14.48
N ASP A 262 -11.38 13.98 15.59
CA ASP A 262 -11.46 14.88 16.74
C ASP A 262 -10.15 14.91 17.53
N ASP A 263 -10.02 15.88 18.46
CA ASP A 263 -8.78 16.08 19.22
C ASP A 263 -8.38 14.88 20.10
N SER A 264 -9.36 14.12 20.59
CA SER A 264 -9.12 12.93 21.40
C SER A 264 -8.56 11.80 20.54
N ALA A 265 -9.17 11.54 19.39
CA ALA A 265 -8.70 10.58 18.40
C ALA A 265 -7.32 10.96 17.87
N LYS A 266 -7.09 12.24 17.55
CA LYS A 266 -5.78 12.78 17.15
C LYS A 266 -4.71 12.52 18.20
N THR A 267 -5.03 12.75 19.47
CA THR A 267 -4.12 12.47 20.59
C THR A 267 -3.79 10.99 20.68
N ALA A 268 -4.80 10.11 20.62
CA ALA A 268 -4.61 8.66 20.68
C ALA A 268 -3.76 8.14 19.51
N VAL A 269 -4.03 8.61 18.28
CA VAL A 269 -3.25 8.27 17.07
C VAL A 269 -1.81 8.68 17.25
N LYS A 270 -1.55 9.94 17.62
CA LYS A 270 -0.18 10.44 17.80
C LYS A 270 0.57 9.65 18.88
N GLN A 271 -0.05 9.39 20.02
CA GLN A 271 0.57 8.61 21.10
C GLN A 271 0.84 7.16 20.68
N SER A 272 -0.01 6.58 19.83
CA SER A 272 0.20 5.22 19.29
C SER A 272 1.35 5.19 18.28
N VAL A 273 1.51 6.22 17.45
CA VAL A 273 2.68 6.39 16.57
C VAL A 273 3.96 6.58 17.41
N ASP A 274 3.89 7.38 18.47
CA ASP A 274 5.02 7.61 19.39
C ASP A 274 5.44 6.29 20.09
N TRP A 275 4.46 5.49 20.52
CA TRP A 275 4.72 4.14 21.05
C TRP A 275 5.33 3.23 19.97
N TYR A 276 4.78 3.23 18.75
CA TYR A 276 5.31 2.41 17.66
C TYR A 276 6.78 2.75 17.36
N LEU A 277 7.14 4.03 17.44
CA LEU A 277 8.53 4.46 17.29
C LEU A 277 9.44 3.88 18.39
N SER A 278 8.93 3.78 19.62
CA SER A 278 9.70 3.31 20.78
C SER A 278 10.06 1.82 20.74
N ILE A 279 9.39 1.03 19.89
CA ILE A 279 9.64 -0.41 19.74
C ILE A 279 10.54 -0.75 18.55
N GLN A 280 11.11 0.27 17.88
CA GLN A 280 12.11 0.04 16.83
C GLN A 280 13.29 -0.77 17.39
N LEU A 281 13.73 -1.76 16.62
CA LEU A 281 14.87 -2.60 16.97
C LEU A 281 16.19 -1.86 16.76
N ASN A 282 17.26 -2.36 17.38
CA ASN A 282 18.59 -1.73 17.31
C ASN A 282 19.16 -1.67 15.88
N ASP A 283 18.74 -2.57 14.99
CA ASP A 283 19.11 -2.58 13.58
C ASP A 283 18.21 -1.68 12.73
N GLY A 284 17.32 -0.91 13.37
CA GLY A 284 16.33 -0.03 12.76
C GLY A 284 15.10 -0.74 12.16
N ASN A 285 15.04 -2.07 12.21
CA ASN A 285 13.86 -2.82 11.79
C ASN A 285 12.71 -2.67 12.82
N PHE A 286 11.50 -3.13 12.45
CA PHE A 286 10.34 -3.16 13.33
C PHE A 286 9.83 -4.59 13.51
N PRO A 287 9.44 -4.98 14.74
CA PRO A 287 8.93 -6.31 15.00
C PRO A 287 7.63 -6.59 14.23
N SER A 288 7.43 -7.84 13.77
CA SER A 288 6.21 -8.22 13.04
C SER A 288 4.94 -8.19 13.89
N GLY A 289 5.08 -8.44 15.20
CA GLY A 289 4.01 -8.53 16.19
C GLY A 289 4.52 -8.22 17.60
N THR A 290 3.62 -8.02 18.56
CA THR A 290 4.01 -7.63 19.94
C THR A 290 4.86 -8.70 20.65
N ASP A 291 4.69 -9.97 20.32
CA ASP A 291 5.49 -11.10 20.82
C ASP A 291 6.96 -11.07 20.34
N ARG A 292 7.26 -10.26 19.32
CA ARG A 292 8.59 -10.05 18.73
C ARG A 292 9.30 -8.80 19.24
N ILE A 293 8.66 -7.96 20.06
CA ILE A 293 9.31 -6.76 20.61
C ILE A 293 10.57 -7.15 21.40
N GLY A 294 11.69 -6.48 21.09
CA GLY A 294 12.99 -6.74 21.70
C GLY A 294 13.68 -8.03 21.24
N ARG A 295 13.16 -8.70 20.20
CA ARG A 295 13.77 -9.87 19.56
C ARG A 295 14.30 -9.50 18.18
N THR A 296 15.22 -10.31 17.67
CA THR A 296 15.69 -10.18 16.28
C THR A 296 14.55 -10.42 15.31
N GLU A 297 14.40 -9.53 14.32
CA GLU A 297 13.41 -9.63 13.26
C GLU A 297 14.09 -9.72 11.89
N GLU A 298 13.84 -10.81 11.18
CA GLU A 298 14.43 -11.03 9.84
C GLU A 298 13.50 -10.57 8.71
N LEU A 299 12.23 -10.28 9.02
CA LEU A 299 11.27 -9.81 8.03
C LEU A 299 11.50 -8.34 7.71
N ILE A 300 11.84 -8.07 6.44
CA ILE A 300 11.99 -6.73 5.88
C ILE A 300 11.02 -6.61 4.70
N HIS A 301 9.73 -6.68 4.99
CA HIS A 301 8.65 -6.72 4.00
C HIS A 301 7.66 -5.59 4.20
N TRP A 302 6.94 -5.23 3.13
CA TRP A 302 5.83 -4.29 3.25
C TRP A 302 4.81 -4.79 4.29
N CYS A 303 4.51 -6.10 4.30
CA CYS A 303 3.56 -6.67 5.25
C CYS A 303 4.06 -6.66 6.70
N HIS A 304 5.37 -6.85 6.93
CA HIS A 304 6.00 -6.98 8.25
C HIS A 304 7.43 -6.44 8.20
N GLY A 305 7.76 -5.50 9.09
CA GLY A 305 9.08 -4.88 9.18
C GLY A 305 9.13 -3.43 8.69
N ALA A 306 10.35 -2.92 8.57
CA ALA A 306 10.63 -1.51 8.33
C ALA A 306 10.05 -0.96 7.01
N THR A 307 10.00 -1.76 5.95
CA THR A 307 9.52 -1.28 4.65
C THR A 307 8.02 -0.99 4.66
N GLY A 308 7.23 -1.69 5.48
CA GLY A 308 5.84 -1.34 5.76
C GLY A 308 5.70 -0.12 6.69
N ALA A 309 6.48 -0.11 7.77
CA ALA A 309 6.47 0.97 8.77
C ALA A 309 6.82 2.34 8.18
N LEU A 310 7.69 2.36 7.16
CA LEU A 310 8.13 3.56 6.44
C LEU A 310 6.97 4.46 6.03
N HIS A 311 5.92 3.89 5.43
CA HIS A 311 4.80 4.67 4.90
C HIS A 311 4.03 5.41 6.01
N MET A 312 3.83 4.75 7.15
CA MET A 312 3.17 5.34 8.31
C MET A 312 4.04 6.45 8.92
N LEU A 313 5.35 6.22 9.05
CA LEU A 313 6.28 7.21 9.62
C LEU A 313 6.44 8.45 8.74
N LEU A 314 6.43 8.30 7.41
CA LEU A 314 6.39 9.43 6.48
C LEU A 314 5.09 10.21 6.60
N ALA A 315 3.94 9.52 6.66
CA ALA A 315 2.65 10.19 6.89
C ALA A 315 2.65 10.94 8.24
N ALA A 316 3.20 10.35 9.29
CA ALA A 316 3.33 10.97 10.59
C ALA A 316 4.24 12.20 10.56
N HIS A 317 5.36 12.14 9.84
CA HIS A 317 6.24 13.30 9.62
C HIS A 317 5.48 14.47 8.98
N LEU A 318 4.73 14.19 7.90
CA LEU A 318 3.96 15.21 7.17
C LEU A 318 2.81 15.79 7.99
N VAL A 319 2.11 14.97 8.77
CA VAL A 319 0.95 15.40 9.57
C VAL A 319 1.36 16.12 10.85
N PHE A 320 2.42 15.64 11.53
CA PHE A 320 2.86 16.18 12.81
C PHE A 320 3.97 17.22 12.71
N ASP A 321 4.50 17.46 11.50
CA ASP A 321 5.62 18.37 11.23
C ASP A 321 6.79 18.15 12.20
N SER A 322 7.21 16.88 12.34
CA SER A 322 8.23 16.50 13.31
C SER A 322 9.32 15.64 12.68
N ALA A 323 10.56 16.14 12.75
CA ALA A 323 11.72 15.48 12.15
C ALA A 323 12.03 14.10 12.77
N LYS A 324 11.58 13.82 14.00
CA LYS A 324 11.88 12.54 14.67
C LYS A 324 11.38 11.32 13.91
N TYR A 325 10.22 11.42 13.24
CA TYR A 325 9.68 10.31 12.46
C TYR A 325 10.48 10.07 11.17
N LEU A 326 11.06 11.13 10.60
CA LEU A 326 11.96 11.04 9.45
C LEU A 326 13.37 10.57 9.85
N GLN A 327 13.90 11.03 10.98
CA GLN A 327 15.22 10.65 11.46
C GLN A 327 15.32 9.14 11.71
N VAL A 328 14.27 8.54 12.26
CA VAL A 328 14.22 7.10 12.52
C VAL A 328 14.21 6.27 11.23
N ILE A 329 13.56 6.79 10.19
CA ILE A 329 13.68 6.25 8.82
C ILE A 329 15.14 6.39 8.37
N CYS A 330 15.71 7.58 8.48
CA CYS A 330 17.07 7.86 8.02
C CYS A 330 18.14 7.08 8.78
N THR A 331 18.01 6.72 10.06
CA THR A 331 19.00 5.84 10.71
C THR A 331 18.99 4.44 10.08
N TYR A 332 17.82 3.89 9.79
CA TYR A 332 17.70 2.59 9.10
C TYR A 332 18.17 2.65 7.64
N PHE A 333 17.72 3.67 6.89
CA PHE A 333 18.04 3.82 5.46
C PHE A 333 19.45 4.40 5.25
N LEU A 334 19.96 5.37 6.00
CA LEU A 334 21.34 5.85 5.81
C LEU A 334 22.39 4.79 6.19
N GLU A 335 22.09 3.89 7.12
CA GLU A 335 22.99 2.79 7.49
C GLU A 335 22.84 1.56 6.56
N ASN A 336 21.72 1.39 5.83
CA ASN A 336 21.48 0.18 5.00
C ASN A 336 21.06 0.43 3.52
N PHE A 337 20.68 1.65 3.14
CA PHE A 337 20.14 2.06 1.85
C PHE A 337 20.27 3.58 1.65
N SER A 338 21.42 4.06 1.14
CA SER A 338 21.74 5.48 0.99
C SER A 338 20.76 6.21 0.06
N LEU A 339 19.61 6.62 0.59
CA LEU A 339 18.53 7.28 -0.14
C LEU A 339 18.69 8.80 -0.03
N PHE A 340 19.80 9.33 -0.57
CA PHE A 340 20.05 10.78 -0.59
C PHE A 340 19.77 11.46 -1.93
N ALA A 341 19.22 10.75 -2.92
CA ALA A 341 19.01 11.33 -4.25
C ALA A 341 17.61 11.92 -4.52
N PHE A 342 16.65 11.84 -3.59
CA PHE A 342 15.25 12.24 -3.85
C PHE A 342 14.66 13.28 -2.87
N ILE A 343 15.43 13.83 -1.94
CA ILE A 343 14.93 14.82 -0.94
C ILE A 343 15.48 16.24 -1.17
N GLN A 344 16.21 16.47 -2.26
CA GLN A 344 16.43 17.81 -2.78
C GLN A 344 15.90 17.83 -4.20
N TYR A 345 14.65 18.25 -4.38
CA TYR A 345 14.17 19.23 -5.37
C TYR A 345 12.67 19.45 -5.18
#